data_AF-A0A5C7ZNV2-F1
#
_entry.id   AF-A0A5C7ZNV2-F1
#
_cell.length_a   1.000
_cell.length_b   1.000
_cell.length_c   1.000
_cell.angle_alpha   90.00
_cell.angle_beta   90.00
_cell.angle_gamma   90.00
#
_symmetry.space_group_name_H-M   'P 1'
#
loop_
_entity.id
_entity.type
_entity.pdbx_description
1 polymer ?
#
loop_
_entity_poly.entity_id
_entity_poly.type
_entity_poly.pdbx_seq_one_letter_code
_entity_poly.pdbx_strand_id
1 'polypeptide(L)'
;MGILKVSAMMACHLALVLSAISVTPFVMHAAAQSDSGDTVSQANDDNAVAQFESFGSFRAYMMTAEDAAGTYYSVGAKLTFTMESDGTLELAQGDDEPTITAQTDESTDFECMEHGGGYNQRTAWFPYTAIFVRGGALERVRSAEGGVRKLRALSKEEDGSAKYLGEFPRPVEYSFVPCVGKHRVDPGLRLDSYLDGKDRLLLRMANGKQMNLRLPQPFVPFLLARYRSGAMIPVPVRIVVASIDLLDRRVVLQLQSTVAMSPPVRKLELRAVMKDTEPADDETAARFRERTRAVIDDLARCGRPVDQAIEPCADPTRKPVLRIFLPGGKSPTND
;
A
#
# COMPACT_ATOMS: atom_id res chain seq x y z
N MET A 1 -54.08 -23.94 -45.73
CA MET A 1 -53.11 -23.68 -46.81
C MET A 1 -52.12 -22.66 -46.25
N GLY A 2 -50.96 -23.07 -45.73
CA GLY A 2 -49.71 -23.35 -46.45
C GLY A 2 -48.75 -22.16 -46.21
N ILE A 3 -47.89 -22.19 -45.17
CA ILE A 3 -46.44 -22.54 -45.17
C ILE A 3 -45.57 -21.74 -46.16
N LEU A 4 -44.64 -20.92 -45.63
CA LEU A 4 -43.17 -20.86 -45.89
C LEU A 4 -42.58 -19.71 -45.03
N LYS A 5 -41.86 -19.95 -43.91
CA LYS A 5 -40.39 -20.13 -43.72
C LYS A 5 -39.48 -19.10 -44.41
N VAL A 6 -38.73 -18.28 -43.63
CA VAL A 6 -37.25 -18.15 -43.63
C VAL A 6 -36.76 -17.64 -42.25
N SER A 7 -35.72 -18.28 -41.71
CA SER A 7 -34.95 -17.99 -40.49
C SER A 7 -33.86 -16.93 -40.70
N ALA A 8 -33.39 -16.25 -39.64
CA ALA A 8 -31.94 -16.13 -39.29
C ALA A 8 -31.71 -15.32 -37.99
N MET A 9 -30.82 -15.86 -37.16
CA MET A 9 -30.19 -15.28 -35.96
C MET A 9 -29.18 -14.16 -36.30
N MET A 10 -28.82 -13.37 -35.28
CA MET A 10 -27.54 -12.67 -34.98
C MET A 10 -27.78 -11.20 -34.66
N ALA A 11 -27.08 -10.53 -33.74
CA ALA A 11 -26.16 -10.87 -32.66
C ALA A 11 -25.72 -9.51 -32.06
N CYS A 12 -25.17 -9.53 -30.85
CA CYS A 12 -24.20 -8.56 -30.34
C CYS A 12 -24.61 -7.08 -30.22
N HIS A 13 -25.02 -6.69 -29.02
CA HIS A 13 -24.51 -5.47 -28.39
C HIS A 13 -23.95 -5.81 -27.00
N LEU A 14 -22.85 -6.57 -27.01
CA LEU A 14 -21.91 -6.63 -25.89
C LEU A 14 -21.00 -5.41 -26.05
N ALA A 15 -21.29 -4.34 -25.32
CA ALA A 15 -20.39 -3.19 -25.24
C ALA A 15 -19.20 -3.59 -24.36
N LEU A 16 -18.14 -4.09 -25.01
CA LEU A 16 -16.81 -4.16 -24.43
C LEU A 16 -16.34 -2.71 -24.19
N VAL A 17 -16.47 -2.22 -22.96
CA VAL A 17 -15.67 -1.07 -22.51
C VAL A 17 -14.29 -1.64 -22.15
N LEU A 18 -13.45 -1.79 -23.17
CA LEU A 18 -12.00 -1.84 -23.01
C LEU A 18 -11.56 -0.45 -22.54
N SER A 19 -11.54 -0.22 -21.23
CA SER A 19 -10.68 0.82 -20.66
C SER A 19 -9.24 0.35 -20.83
N ALA A 20 -8.68 0.63 -22.00
CA ALA A 20 -7.25 0.48 -22.24
C ALA A 20 -6.52 1.45 -21.30
N ILE A 21 -6.03 0.92 -20.17
CA ILE A 21 -4.96 1.55 -19.43
C ILE A 21 -3.77 1.56 -20.39
N SER A 22 -3.40 2.73 -20.89
CA SER A 22 -2.18 2.88 -21.68
C SER A 22 -1.01 2.70 -20.72
N VAL A 23 -0.38 1.52 -20.77
CA VAL A 23 0.85 1.26 -20.03
C VAL A 23 1.97 1.97 -20.78
N THR A 24 2.27 3.21 -20.39
CA THR A 24 3.55 3.84 -20.72
C THR A 24 4.70 2.97 -20.23
N PRO A 25 5.87 2.97 -20.88
CA PRO A 25 6.99 2.10 -20.54
C PRO A 25 7.31 2.17 -19.04
N PHE A 26 7.24 1.01 -18.41
CA PHE A 26 7.41 0.76 -16.99
C PHE A 26 8.84 1.12 -16.55
N VAL A 27 9.01 2.07 -15.64
CA VAL A 27 10.33 2.35 -15.02
C VAL A 27 10.23 2.19 -13.51
N MET A 28 10.60 1.01 -13.03
CA MET A 28 10.69 0.71 -11.62
C MET A 28 12.03 1.19 -11.07
N HIS A 29 11.99 2.14 -10.15
CA HIS A 29 13.17 2.63 -9.45
C HIS A 29 13.25 1.97 -8.06
N ALA A 30 14.30 1.21 -7.82
CA ALA A 30 14.61 0.69 -6.49
C ALA A 30 15.05 1.83 -5.55
N ALA A 31 14.66 1.78 -4.28
CA ALA A 31 15.14 2.74 -3.28
C ALA A 31 16.65 2.57 -3.06
N ALA A 32 17.38 3.67 -2.95
CA ALA A 32 18.72 3.64 -2.35
C ALA A 32 18.59 3.49 -0.83
N GLN A 33 19.31 2.52 -0.23
CA GLN A 33 19.53 2.48 1.22
C GLN A 33 20.62 3.49 1.56
N SER A 34 20.38 4.41 2.50
CA SER A 34 21.37 5.41 2.86
C SER A 34 22.49 4.78 3.70
N ASP A 35 23.68 4.65 3.10
CA ASP A 35 24.94 4.79 3.83
C ASP A 35 25.38 6.25 3.63
N SER A 36 25.76 6.92 4.71
CA SER A 36 26.05 8.36 4.73
C SER A 36 27.19 8.74 3.80
N GLY A 37 27.00 9.75 2.93
CA GLY A 37 28.11 10.46 2.28
C GLY A 37 27.79 11.10 0.92
N ASP A 38 27.99 12.41 0.86
CA ASP A 38 28.18 13.28 -0.31
C ASP A 38 26.98 13.69 -1.21
N THR A 39 26.56 14.94 -0.97
CA THR A 39 25.72 15.76 -1.85
C THR A 39 26.46 16.19 -3.11
N VAL A 40 25.98 15.75 -4.28
CA VAL A 40 26.25 16.39 -5.57
C VAL A 40 25.01 17.19 -5.99
N SER A 41 25.18 18.49 -6.23
CA SER A 41 24.13 19.38 -6.71
C SER A 41 23.68 18.98 -8.12
N GLN A 42 22.44 18.51 -8.26
CA GLN A 42 21.81 18.33 -9.57
C GLN A 42 20.96 19.55 -9.92
N ALA A 43 21.19 20.06 -11.14
CA ALA A 43 20.45 21.16 -11.74
C ALA A 43 18.94 20.86 -11.83
N ASN A 44 18.11 21.90 -11.71
CA ASN A 44 16.65 21.84 -11.89
C ASN A 44 16.31 21.53 -13.36
N ASP A 45 16.22 20.26 -13.71
CA ASP A 45 15.56 19.82 -14.94
C ASP A 45 14.10 19.52 -14.60
N ASP A 46 13.15 20.35 -15.05
CA ASP A 46 11.71 20.23 -14.76
C ASP A 46 11.08 18.90 -15.24
N ASN A 47 11.80 18.12 -16.03
CA ASN A 47 11.42 16.76 -16.43
C ASN A 47 12.06 15.65 -15.60
N ALA A 48 12.93 15.96 -14.62
CA ALA A 48 13.57 14.94 -13.81
C ALA A 48 12.56 14.24 -12.89
N VAL A 49 12.54 12.90 -12.98
CA VAL A 49 11.83 11.98 -12.09
C VAL A 49 12.20 12.28 -10.63
N ALA A 50 11.20 12.29 -9.74
CA ALA A 50 11.43 12.50 -8.31
C ALA A 50 12.45 11.50 -7.75
N GLN A 51 13.34 11.98 -6.89
CA GLN A 51 14.22 11.09 -6.12
C GLN A 51 13.37 10.27 -5.14
N PHE A 52 13.71 9.00 -4.94
CA PHE A 52 13.03 8.14 -3.98
C PHE A 52 13.99 7.60 -2.93
N GLU A 53 13.65 7.81 -1.67
CA GLU A 53 14.38 7.28 -0.52
C GLU A 53 13.42 6.59 0.44
N SER A 54 13.89 5.53 1.09
CA SER A 54 13.13 4.77 2.07
C SER A 54 13.89 4.72 3.40
N PHE A 55 13.20 5.05 4.49
CA PHE A 55 13.75 5.07 5.84
C PHE A 55 13.14 3.98 6.70
N GLY A 56 13.99 3.12 7.30
CA GLY A 56 13.59 1.98 8.12
C GLY A 56 13.60 0.66 7.33
N SER A 57 12.94 -0.37 7.88
CA SER A 57 12.98 -1.75 7.35
C SER A 57 12.09 -2.01 6.12
N PHE A 58 11.64 -0.95 5.43
CA PHE A 58 10.77 -1.13 4.26
C PHE A 58 11.54 -1.67 3.06
N ARG A 59 11.05 -2.78 2.50
CA ARG A 59 11.39 -3.16 1.12
C ARG A 59 10.50 -2.37 0.19
N ALA A 60 11.04 -1.32 -0.42
CA ALA A 60 10.26 -0.31 -1.11
C ALA A 60 10.73 -0.07 -2.55
N TYR A 61 9.79 0.35 -3.37
CA TYR A 61 9.99 0.65 -4.78
C TYR A 61 9.08 1.80 -5.21
N MET A 62 9.47 2.48 -6.27
CA MET A 62 8.66 3.51 -6.91
C MET A 62 8.45 3.19 -8.39
N MET A 63 7.22 3.36 -8.84
CA MET A 63 6.80 3.23 -10.23
C MET A 63 6.13 4.53 -10.69
N THR A 64 6.03 4.71 -12.00
CA THR A 64 5.20 5.73 -12.63
C THR A 64 4.02 5.06 -13.31
N ALA A 65 2.84 5.67 -13.24
CA ALA A 65 1.65 5.21 -13.92
C ALA A 65 0.82 6.39 -14.45
N GLU A 66 -0.07 6.09 -15.39
CA GLU A 66 -0.99 7.05 -15.98
C GLU A 66 -2.40 6.44 -16.05
N ASP A 67 -3.38 7.18 -15.55
CA ASP A 67 -4.80 6.84 -15.69
C ASP A 67 -5.66 8.12 -15.84
N ALA A 68 -6.98 8.01 -15.62
CA ALA A 68 -7.91 9.13 -15.71
C ALA A 68 -7.60 10.29 -14.72
N ALA A 69 -6.80 10.05 -13.68
CA ALA A 69 -6.31 11.06 -12.75
C ALA A 69 -5.04 11.77 -13.24
N GLY A 70 -4.47 11.34 -14.37
CA GLY A 70 -3.22 11.84 -14.95
C GLY A 70 -2.02 10.96 -14.63
N THR A 71 -0.81 11.50 -14.81
CA THR A 71 0.45 10.80 -14.51
C THR A 71 0.84 10.97 -13.04
N TYR A 72 1.18 9.87 -12.37
CA TYR A 72 1.53 9.86 -10.95
C TYR A 72 2.65 8.87 -10.62
N TYR A 73 3.31 9.12 -9.50
CA TYR A 73 4.16 8.15 -8.82
C TYR A 73 3.30 7.19 -8.00
N SER A 74 3.54 5.89 -8.12
CA SER A 74 3.05 4.86 -7.21
C SER A 74 4.24 4.35 -6.40
N VAL A 75 4.25 4.66 -5.10
CA VAL A 75 5.24 4.12 -4.17
C VAL A 75 4.64 2.89 -3.49
N GLY A 76 5.27 1.75 -3.70
CA GLY A 76 4.93 0.49 -3.05
C GLY A 76 5.98 0.11 -2.01
N ALA A 77 5.56 -0.57 -0.95
CA ALA A 77 6.47 -1.14 0.03
C ALA A 77 5.92 -2.43 0.65
N LYS A 78 6.80 -3.21 1.25
CA LYS A 78 6.44 -4.34 2.10
C LYS A 78 7.05 -4.21 3.48
N LEU A 79 6.30 -4.69 4.46
CA LEU A 79 6.77 -4.96 5.82
C LEU A 79 6.35 -6.35 6.24
N THR A 80 7.27 -7.05 6.88
CA THR A 80 7.06 -8.40 7.40
C THR A 80 7.03 -8.36 8.92
N PHE A 81 6.08 -9.07 9.51
CA PHE A 81 5.93 -9.22 10.95
C PHE A 81 5.96 -10.70 11.31
N THR A 82 6.62 -11.03 12.41
CA THR A 82 6.43 -12.30 13.11
C THR A 82 5.20 -12.22 13.99
N MET A 83 4.51 -13.34 14.17
CA MET A 83 3.26 -13.42 14.92
C MET A 83 3.42 -14.25 16.18
N GLU A 84 3.10 -13.65 17.31
CA GLU A 84 3.07 -14.29 18.61
C GLU A 84 1.86 -15.22 18.82
N SER A 85 1.97 -16.13 19.79
CA SER A 85 0.95 -17.16 20.04
C SER A 85 -0.41 -16.58 20.49
N ASP A 86 -0.40 -15.33 20.95
CA ASP A 86 -1.55 -14.53 21.36
C ASP A 86 -2.09 -13.62 20.23
N GLY A 87 -1.43 -13.60 19.06
CA GLY A 87 -1.75 -12.75 17.91
C GLY A 87 -1.09 -11.37 17.94
N THR A 88 -0.18 -11.11 18.89
CA THR A 88 0.67 -9.92 18.85
C THR A 88 1.65 -10.01 17.68
N LEU A 89 1.94 -8.88 17.03
CA LEU A 89 2.88 -8.80 15.92
C LEU A 89 4.16 -8.09 16.37
N GLU A 90 5.30 -8.54 15.87
CA GLU A 90 6.59 -7.88 16.01
C GLU A 90 7.23 -7.72 14.63
N LEU A 91 7.94 -6.62 14.40
CA LEU A 91 8.59 -6.39 13.11
C LEU A 91 9.70 -7.42 12.91
N ALA A 92 9.67 -8.13 11.79
CA ALA A 92 10.68 -9.13 11.48
C ALA A 92 12.07 -8.46 11.32
N GLN A 93 13.11 -9.16 11.78
CA GLN A 93 14.50 -8.71 11.65
C GLN A 93 15.21 -9.63 10.64
N GLY A 94 15.38 -9.16 9.40
CA GLY A 94 16.19 -9.84 8.38
C GLY A 94 15.51 -10.96 7.58
N ASP A 95 14.26 -11.33 7.89
CA ASP A 95 13.45 -12.31 7.13
C ASP A 95 12.29 -11.62 6.38
N ASP A 96 12.61 -10.53 5.69
CA ASP A 96 11.61 -9.76 4.95
C ASP A 96 11.22 -10.46 3.65
N GLU A 97 9.90 -10.55 3.39
CA GLU A 97 9.42 -10.96 2.08
C GLU A 97 9.92 -9.97 1.01
N PRO A 98 10.60 -10.45 -0.06
CA PRO A 98 11.17 -9.57 -1.06
C PRO A 98 10.10 -8.85 -1.88
N THR A 99 10.51 -7.75 -2.51
CA THR A 99 9.74 -7.10 -3.57
C THR A 99 10.20 -7.58 -4.95
N ILE A 100 9.36 -7.41 -5.96
CA ILE A 100 9.81 -7.55 -7.35
C ILE A 100 10.89 -6.48 -7.67
N THR A 101 11.59 -6.69 -8.78
CA THR A 101 12.53 -5.74 -9.38
C THR A 101 12.23 -5.58 -10.86
N ALA A 102 12.90 -4.63 -11.52
CA ALA A 102 12.80 -4.47 -12.97
C ALA A 102 13.22 -5.72 -13.77
N GLN A 103 13.97 -6.65 -13.16
CA GLN A 103 14.40 -7.90 -13.78
C GLN A 103 13.48 -9.09 -13.46
N THR A 104 12.45 -8.89 -12.63
CA THR A 104 11.50 -9.97 -12.33
C THR A 104 10.65 -10.24 -13.56
N ASP A 105 10.53 -11.52 -13.94
CA ASP A 105 9.80 -11.94 -15.14
C ASP A 105 8.28 -11.71 -14.99
N GLU A 106 7.75 -10.83 -15.83
CA GLU A 106 6.33 -10.46 -15.89
C GLU A 106 5.42 -11.63 -16.26
N SER A 107 5.93 -12.64 -16.97
CA SER A 107 5.13 -13.82 -17.31
C SER A 107 4.70 -14.62 -16.07
N THR A 108 5.42 -14.45 -14.95
CA THR A 108 5.16 -15.13 -13.67
C THR A 108 4.29 -14.32 -12.71
N ASP A 109 3.76 -13.16 -13.13
CA ASP A 109 3.05 -12.23 -12.24
C ASP A 109 1.80 -12.84 -11.55
N PHE A 110 1.18 -13.84 -12.17
CA PHE A 110 0.03 -14.57 -11.65
C PHE A 110 0.40 -15.83 -10.85
N GLU A 111 1.69 -16.16 -10.75
CA GLU A 111 2.20 -17.23 -9.91
C GLU A 111 2.48 -16.74 -8.49
N CYS A 112 2.56 -17.66 -7.52
CA CYS A 112 2.98 -17.32 -6.17
C CYS A 112 4.46 -17.63 -5.99
N MET A 113 5.28 -16.58 -5.97
CA MET A 113 6.73 -16.65 -5.84
C MET A 113 7.16 -16.25 -4.43
N GLU A 114 8.46 -16.26 -4.13
CA GLU A 114 8.96 -15.81 -2.81
C GLU A 114 8.56 -14.37 -2.48
N HIS A 115 8.32 -13.53 -3.49
CA HIS A 115 7.79 -12.17 -3.34
C HIS A 115 6.24 -12.11 -3.33
N GLY A 116 5.52 -13.21 -3.15
CA GLY A 116 4.08 -13.25 -3.36
C GLY A 116 3.71 -13.17 -4.85
N GLY A 117 2.54 -12.60 -5.15
CA GLY A 117 2.09 -12.40 -6.54
C GLY A 117 2.69 -11.13 -7.13
N GLY A 118 3.43 -11.25 -8.25
CA GLY A 118 4.06 -10.13 -8.95
C GLY A 118 3.05 -9.07 -9.41
N TYR A 119 1.89 -9.52 -9.91
CA TYR A 119 0.80 -8.65 -10.36
C TYR A 119 0.34 -7.64 -9.29
N ASN A 120 0.24 -8.09 -8.02
CA ASN A 120 -0.18 -7.22 -6.93
C ASN A 120 0.80 -6.06 -6.72
N GLN A 121 2.10 -6.26 -6.99
CA GLN A 121 3.13 -5.24 -6.82
C GLN A 121 3.24 -4.32 -8.04
N ARG A 122 2.92 -4.80 -9.25
CA ARG A 122 2.86 -3.97 -10.46
C ARG A 122 1.58 -3.17 -10.62
N THR A 123 0.53 -3.54 -9.89
CA THR A 123 -0.71 -2.76 -9.87
C THR A 123 -0.45 -1.42 -9.20
N ALA A 124 -0.50 -0.33 -9.98
CA ALA A 124 -0.09 1.01 -9.56
C ALA A 124 -1.03 1.67 -8.54
N TRP A 125 -2.26 1.16 -8.38
CA TRP A 125 -3.19 1.64 -7.38
C TRP A 125 -4.26 0.61 -7.03
N PHE A 126 -4.56 0.49 -5.75
CA PHE A 126 -5.76 -0.18 -5.24
C PHE A 126 -6.61 0.77 -4.38
N PRO A 127 -7.94 0.81 -4.54
CA PRO A 127 -8.84 1.64 -3.73
C PRO A 127 -9.21 1.04 -2.37
N TYR A 128 -8.71 -0.16 -2.05
CA TYR A 128 -9.07 -0.91 -0.84
C TYR A 128 -8.06 -2.02 -0.55
N THR A 129 -8.21 -2.69 0.60
CA THR A 129 -7.33 -3.80 1.01
C THR A 129 -7.92 -5.17 0.65
N ALA A 130 -7.10 -6.04 0.07
CA ALA A 130 -7.33 -7.48 0.02
C ALA A 130 -6.60 -8.22 1.15
N ILE A 131 -7.19 -9.30 1.66
CA ILE A 131 -6.67 -10.08 2.79
C ILE A 131 -6.68 -11.56 2.42
N PHE A 132 -5.50 -12.17 2.49
CA PHE A 132 -5.25 -13.57 2.17
C PHE A 132 -4.75 -14.29 3.42
N VAL A 133 -5.27 -15.49 3.67
CA VAL A 133 -4.94 -16.27 4.88
C VAL A 133 -4.54 -17.68 4.49
N ARG A 134 -3.38 -18.13 4.95
CA ARG A 134 -2.92 -19.52 4.90
C ARG A 134 -3.09 -20.17 6.28
N GLY A 135 -3.55 -21.42 6.33
CA GLY A 135 -3.70 -22.18 7.58
C GLY A 135 -4.94 -21.85 8.42
N GLY A 136 -5.91 -21.13 7.84
CA GLY A 136 -7.15 -20.73 8.52
C GLY A 136 -7.98 -19.79 7.66
N ALA A 137 -8.82 -18.97 8.29
CA ALA A 137 -9.68 -18.02 7.61
C ALA A 137 -9.83 -16.71 8.41
N LEU A 138 -10.06 -15.60 7.70
CA LEU A 138 -10.50 -14.35 8.29
C LEU A 138 -12.00 -14.39 8.56
N GLU A 139 -12.42 -14.22 9.82
CA GLU A 139 -13.85 -14.18 10.18
C GLU A 139 -14.39 -12.76 10.23
N ARG A 140 -13.60 -11.80 10.70
CA ARG A 140 -14.07 -10.44 10.92
C ARG A 140 -12.92 -9.44 10.98
N VAL A 141 -13.19 -8.22 10.55
CA VAL A 141 -12.36 -7.04 10.86
C VAL A 141 -13.19 -6.06 11.68
N ARG A 142 -12.65 -5.61 12.82
CA ARG A 142 -13.28 -4.59 13.67
C ARG A 142 -12.42 -3.34 13.68
N SER A 143 -13.05 -2.18 13.56
CA SER A 143 -12.36 -0.91 13.73
C SER A 143 -11.91 -0.69 15.17
N ALA A 144 -11.04 0.30 15.36
CA ALA A 144 -10.62 0.76 16.67
C ALA A 144 -11.83 1.16 17.55
N GLU A 145 -12.82 1.81 16.95
CA GLU A 145 -14.07 2.27 17.58
C GLU A 145 -15.08 1.12 17.81
N GLY A 146 -14.76 -0.10 17.37
CA GLY A 146 -15.57 -1.30 17.57
C GLY A 146 -16.56 -1.62 16.46
N GLY A 147 -16.63 -0.80 15.41
CA GLY A 147 -17.47 -1.06 14.24
C GLY A 147 -17.00 -2.26 13.44
N VAL A 148 -17.92 -3.10 12.95
CA VAL A 148 -17.55 -4.22 12.07
C VAL A 148 -17.36 -3.69 10.66
N ARG A 149 -16.20 -3.96 10.05
CA ARG A 149 -15.94 -3.61 8.65
C ARG A 149 -16.65 -4.61 7.74
N LYS A 150 -17.26 -4.12 6.66
CA LYS A 150 -17.85 -4.96 5.62
C LYS A 150 -16.74 -5.69 4.87
N LEU A 151 -16.86 -7.01 4.79
CA LEU A 151 -15.98 -7.90 4.04
C LEU A 151 -16.72 -8.42 2.81
N ARG A 152 -15.99 -8.56 1.71
CA ARG A 152 -16.51 -9.09 0.45
C ARG A 152 -15.62 -10.23 -0.03
N ALA A 153 -16.23 -11.39 -0.25
CA ALA A 153 -15.52 -12.56 -0.72
C ALA A 153 -15.10 -12.37 -2.18
N LEU A 154 -13.83 -12.59 -2.45
CA LEU A 154 -13.30 -12.55 -3.81
C LEU A 154 -13.63 -13.86 -4.53
N SER A 155 -13.86 -13.78 -5.83
CA SER A 155 -14.11 -14.91 -6.71
C SER A 155 -12.88 -15.14 -7.58
N LYS A 156 -12.54 -16.41 -7.79
CA LYS A 156 -11.38 -16.81 -8.60
C LYS A 156 -11.66 -16.57 -10.09
N GLU A 157 -10.68 -16.03 -10.80
CA GLU A 157 -10.64 -15.87 -12.25
C GLU A 157 -9.84 -17.01 -12.92
N GLU A 158 -9.92 -17.12 -14.24
CA GLU A 158 -9.25 -18.18 -15.02
C GLU A 158 -7.72 -18.12 -14.93
N ASP A 159 -7.15 -16.92 -14.90
CA ASP A 159 -5.70 -16.65 -14.75
C ASP A 159 -5.17 -16.92 -13.33
N GLY A 160 -6.05 -17.32 -12.40
CA GLY A 160 -5.71 -17.57 -11.00
C GLY A 160 -5.68 -16.33 -10.12
N SER A 161 -5.96 -15.14 -10.66
CA SER A 161 -6.30 -13.97 -9.87
C SER A 161 -7.69 -14.11 -9.24
N ALA A 162 -8.06 -13.13 -8.41
CA ALA A 162 -9.34 -13.07 -7.76
C ALA A 162 -9.85 -11.63 -7.69
N LYS A 163 -11.12 -11.42 -8.00
CA LYS A 163 -11.80 -10.12 -7.92
C LYS A 163 -13.20 -10.27 -7.32
N TYR A 164 -13.80 -9.17 -6.89
CA TYR A 164 -15.18 -9.22 -6.39
C TYR A 164 -16.18 -9.23 -7.57
N LEU A 165 -17.04 -10.24 -7.60
CA LEU A 165 -18.10 -10.40 -8.60
C LEU A 165 -19.51 -10.46 -7.99
N GLY A 166 -19.63 -10.18 -6.68
CA GLY A 166 -20.91 -10.25 -5.98
C GLY A 166 -21.80 -9.03 -6.19
N GLU A 167 -22.84 -8.91 -5.35
CA GLU A 167 -23.81 -7.83 -5.44
C GLU A 167 -23.20 -6.43 -5.18
N PHE A 168 -23.62 -5.46 -5.98
CA PHE A 168 -23.15 -4.08 -5.91
C PHE A 168 -21.62 -3.97 -6.00
N PRO A 169 -21.01 -4.44 -7.11
CA PRO A 169 -19.59 -4.19 -7.36
C PRO A 169 -19.37 -2.70 -7.56
N ARG A 170 -18.13 -2.26 -7.31
CA ARG A 170 -17.68 -0.91 -7.70
C ARG A 170 -17.72 -0.78 -9.23
N PRO A 171 -17.79 0.45 -9.76
CA PRO A 171 -17.67 0.68 -11.21
C PRO A 171 -16.41 0.06 -11.81
N VAL A 172 -15.32 0.05 -11.04
CA VAL A 172 -14.07 -0.65 -11.35
C VAL A 172 -13.72 -1.53 -10.15
N GLU A 173 -13.67 -2.84 -10.37
CA GLU A 173 -13.15 -3.82 -9.41
C GLU A 173 -11.74 -4.24 -9.82
N TYR A 174 -10.85 -4.27 -8.85
CA TYR A 174 -9.45 -4.66 -9.01
C TYR A 174 -9.28 -6.15 -8.71
N SER A 175 -8.47 -6.81 -9.54
CA SER A 175 -8.02 -8.18 -9.33
C SER A 175 -6.81 -8.23 -8.41
N PHE A 176 -6.67 -9.33 -7.69
CA PHE A 176 -5.51 -9.64 -6.86
C PHE A 176 -5.08 -11.07 -7.08
N VAL A 177 -3.79 -11.36 -6.94
CA VAL A 177 -3.29 -12.72 -6.94
C VAL A 177 -3.24 -13.23 -5.48
N PRO A 178 -4.02 -14.28 -5.13
CA PRO A 178 -4.15 -14.75 -3.75
C PRO A 178 -2.92 -15.57 -3.32
N CYS A 179 -1.87 -14.86 -2.94
CA CYS A 179 -0.60 -15.43 -2.48
C CYS A 179 -0.27 -15.03 -1.04
N VAL A 180 0.24 -16.00 -0.28
CA VAL A 180 0.89 -15.81 1.02
C VAL A 180 2.32 -16.32 0.88
N GLY A 181 3.27 -15.40 0.68
CA GLY A 181 4.58 -15.75 0.11
C GLY A 181 4.42 -16.58 -1.17
N LYS A 182 5.21 -17.65 -1.29
CA LYS A 182 5.13 -18.59 -2.42
C LYS A 182 3.92 -19.51 -2.43
N HIS A 183 3.00 -19.38 -1.48
CA HIS A 183 1.87 -20.26 -1.35
C HIS A 183 0.61 -19.64 -1.96
N ARG A 184 0.03 -20.32 -2.95
CA ARG A 184 -1.33 -20.06 -3.42
C ARG A 184 -2.32 -20.42 -2.31
N VAL A 185 -3.28 -19.53 -2.06
CA VAL A 185 -4.36 -19.75 -1.09
C VAL A 185 -5.73 -19.51 -1.72
N ASP A 186 -6.79 -19.70 -0.92
CA ASP A 186 -8.14 -19.34 -1.31
C ASP A 186 -8.25 -17.86 -1.71
N PRO A 187 -9.21 -17.49 -2.58
CA PRO A 187 -9.37 -16.12 -3.10
C PRO A 187 -9.39 -15.00 -2.05
N GLY A 188 -9.69 -15.31 -0.79
CA GLY A 188 -9.64 -14.36 0.30
C GLY A 188 -10.81 -13.37 0.32
N LEU A 189 -10.63 -12.29 1.07
CA LEU A 189 -11.64 -11.26 1.29
C LEU A 189 -11.06 -9.89 0.97
N ARG A 190 -11.87 -8.97 0.45
CA ARG A 190 -11.53 -7.54 0.42
C ARG A 190 -12.40 -6.73 1.37
N LEU A 191 -11.85 -5.61 1.84
CA LEU A 191 -12.61 -4.56 2.51
C LEU A 191 -13.27 -3.63 1.47
N ASP A 192 -14.24 -2.83 1.91
CA ASP A 192 -14.79 -1.74 1.09
C ASP A 192 -13.89 -0.49 1.07
N SER A 193 -12.82 -0.49 1.88
CA SER A 193 -11.83 0.57 1.96
C SER A 193 -10.52 -0.01 2.50
N TYR A 194 -9.59 0.83 2.95
CA TYR A 194 -8.31 0.37 3.50
C TYR A 194 -8.44 -0.15 4.93
N LEU A 195 -7.66 -1.18 5.24
CA LEU A 195 -7.35 -1.64 6.58
C LEU A 195 -6.61 -0.52 7.32
N ASP A 196 -7.13 -0.12 8.48
CA ASP A 196 -6.46 0.86 9.35
C ASP A 196 -5.41 0.16 10.23
N GLY A 197 -4.33 0.86 10.55
CA GLY A 197 -3.32 0.36 11.49
C GLY A 197 -3.91 -0.07 12.84
N LYS A 198 -5.02 0.56 13.29
CA LYS A 198 -5.68 0.24 14.56
C LYS A 198 -6.80 -0.80 14.45
N ASP A 199 -7.10 -1.29 13.25
CA ASP A 199 -8.11 -2.33 13.06
C ASP A 199 -7.65 -3.66 13.68
N ARG A 200 -8.61 -4.50 14.08
CA ARG A 200 -8.40 -5.82 14.69
C ARG A 200 -8.97 -6.90 13.78
N LEU A 201 -8.14 -7.89 13.42
CA LEU A 201 -8.57 -9.00 12.57
C LEU A 201 -8.81 -10.24 13.44
N LEU A 202 -10.02 -10.77 13.39
CA LEU A 202 -10.38 -12.03 14.02
C LEU A 202 -10.16 -13.17 13.03
N LEU A 203 -9.20 -14.02 13.33
CA LEU A 203 -8.82 -15.17 12.53
C LEU A 203 -9.33 -16.44 13.21
N ARG A 204 -9.77 -17.40 12.40
CA ARG A 204 -10.03 -18.78 12.83
C ARG A 204 -8.97 -19.69 12.23
N MET A 205 -8.18 -20.30 13.10
CA MET A 205 -7.18 -21.29 12.72
C MET A 205 -7.84 -22.61 12.27
N ALA A 206 -7.12 -23.45 11.52
CA ALA A 206 -7.62 -24.75 11.06
C ALA A 206 -8.09 -25.68 12.20
N ASN A 207 -7.53 -25.56 13.40
CA ASN A 207 -7.95 -26.31 14.59
C ASN A 207 -9.18 -25.72 15.30
N GLY A 208 -9.82 -24.70 14.73
CA GLY A 208 -10.99 -24.02 15.29
C GLY A 208 -10.68 -22.93 16.33
N LYS A 209 -9.43 -22.78 16.78
CA LYS A 209 -9.05 -21.71 17.72
C LYS A 209 -9.17 -20.35 17.05
N GLN A 210 -9.71 -19.38 17.79
CA GLN A 210 -9.77 -17.98 17.37
C GLN A 210 -8.56 -17.20 17.88
N MET A 211 -8.09 -16.25 17.07
CA MET A 211 -6.98 -15.35 17.37
C MET A 211 -7.33 -13.93 16.92
N ASN A 212 -6.98 -12.94 17.74
CA ASN A 212 -7.10 -11.53 17.36
C ASN A 212 -5.73 -11.00 16.95
N LEU A 213 -5.54 -10.76 15.67
CA LEU A 213 -4.34 -10.13 15.15
C LEU A 213 -4.42 -8.61 15.33
N ARG A 214 -3.32 -8.00 15.80
CA ARG A 214 -3.20 -6.56 15.97
C ARG A 214 -1.84 -6.08 15.49
N LEU A 215 -1.82 -4.99 14.73
CA LEU A 215 -0.57 -4.33 14.36
C LEU A 215 0.03 -3.59 15.57
N PRO A 216 1.37 -3.53 15.70
CA PRO A 216 2.03 -2.74 16.72
C PRO A 216 1.55 -1.29 16.67
N GLN A 217 1.32 -0.65 17.82
CA GLN A 217 0.87 0.75 17.84
C GLN A 217 1.93 1.69 18.43
N PRO A 218 2.13 2.88 17.84
CA PRO A 218 1.58 3.34 16.56
C PRO A 218 2.11 2.55 15.35
N PHE A 219 1.33 2.51 14.28
CA PHE A 219 1.77 2.07 12.94
C PHE A 219 1.17 3.00 11.89
N VAL A 220 1.96 4.00 11.48
CA VAL A 220 1.54 5.03 10.54
C VAL A 220 2.64 5.25 9.49
N PRO A 221 2.67 4.45 8.41
CA PRO A 221 3.56 4.69 7.28
C PRO A 221 3.05 5.87 6.43
N PHE A 222 3.98 6.67 5.92
CA PHE A 222 3.67 7.85 5.13
C PHE A 222 4.81 8.22 4.19
N LEU A 223 4.49 8.90 3.09
CA LEU A 223 5.47 9.62 2.28
C LEU A 223 5.62 11.04 2.80
N LEU A 224 6.84 11.54 2.88
CA LEU A 224 7.08 12.98 2.86
C LEU A 224 7.34 13.41 1.42
N ALA A 225 6.31 13.97 0.76
CA ALA A 225 6.42 14.52 -0.57
C ALA A 225 7.04 15.92 -0.53
N ARG A 226 8.22 16.07 -1.13
CA ARG A 226 8.94 17.35 -1.25
C ARG A 226 8.77 17.88 -2.66
N TYR A 227 7.95 18.89 -2.83
CA TYR A 227 7.70 19.53 -4.12
C TYR A 227 8.84 20.49 -4.48
N ARG A 228 9.00 20.75 -5.77
CA ARG A 228 9.97 21.75 -6.26
C ARG A 228 9.65 23.18 -5.83
N SER A 229 8.37 23.45 -5.54
CA SER A 229 7.93 24.70 -4.92
C SER A 229 8.48 24.92 -3.50
N GLY A 230 9.08 23.90 -2.88
CA GLY A 230 9.51 23.92 -1.48
C GLY A 230 8.46 23.38 -0.50
N ALA A 231 7.23 23.11 -0.96
CA ALA A 231 6.21 22.49 -0.12
C ALA A 231 6.63 21.09 0.32
N MET A 232 6.39 20.78 1.60
CA MET A 232 6.69 19.48 2.21
C MET A 232 5.40 18.90 2.80
N ILE A 233 4.88 17.85 2.18
CA ILE A 233 3.54 17.35 2.45
C ILE A 233 3.62 15.88 2.91
N PRO A 234 3.28 15.57 4.16
CA PRO A 234 3.02 14.20 4.58
C PRO A 234 1.79 13.65 3.84
N VAL A 235 1.93 12.46 3.28
CA VAL A 235 0.89 11.74 2.52
C VAL A 235 0.78 10.32 3.07
N PRO A 236 -0.41 9.82 3.44
CA PRO A 236 -0.56 8.48 4.00
C PRO A 236 -0.12 7.40 3.03
N VAL A 237 0.48 6.33 3.57
CA VAL A 237 0.69 5.08 2.84
C VAL A 237 -0.31 4.06 3.38
N ARG A 238 -1.10 3.44 2.49
CA ARG A 238 -2.22 2.56 2.85
C ARG A 238 -1.83 1.10 2.73
N ILE A 239 -2.42 0.24 3.57
CA ILE A 239 -2.30 -1.21 3.42
C ILE A 239 -3.21 -1.64 2.27
N VAL A 240 -2.65 -2.20 1.21
CA VAL A 240 -3.41 -2.66 0.02
C VAL A 240 -3.54 -4.17 -0.05
N VAL A 241 -2.57 -4.90 0.50
CA VAL A 241 -2.66 -6.36 0.69
C VAL A 241 -2.18 -6.73 2.09
N ALA A 242 -2.91 -7.60 2.77
CA ALA A 242 -2.45 -8.26 3.99
C ALA A 242 -2.41 -9.78 3.75
N SER A 243 -1.20 -10.32 3.68
CA SER A 243 -0.94 -11.76 3.53
C SER A 243 -0.59 -12.35 4.90
N ILE A 244 -1.44 -13.24 5.41
CA ILE A 244 -1.36 -13.78 6.76
C ILE A 244 -1.06 -15.27 6.68
N ASP A 245 0.11 -15.66 7.15
CA ASP A 245 0.53 -17.05 7.27
C ASP A 245 0.39 -17.52 8.72
N LEU A 246 -0.69 -18.27 9.01
CA LEU A 246 -0.90 -18.84 10.33
C LEU A 246 -0.01 -20.06 10.60
N LEU A 247 0.51 -20.70 9.55
CA LEU A 247 1.37 -21.89 9.69
C LEU A 247 2.80 -21.46 10.02
N ASP A 248 3.31 -20.47 9.30
CA ASP A 248 4.67 -19.95 9.50
C ASP A 248 4.70 -18.75 10.47
N ARG A 249 3.56 -18.42 11.09
CA ARG A 249 3.39 -17.34 12.07
C ARG A 249 3.96 -16.01 11.55
N ARG A 250 3.56 -15.63 10.34
CA ARG A 250 4.09 -14.47 9.63
C ARG A 250 2.97 -13.63 9.02
N VAL A 251 3.13 -12.32 9.01
CA VAL A 251 2.22 -11.39 8.33
C VAL A 251 3.03 -10.47 7.45
N VAL A 252 2.66 -10.37 6.18
CA VAL A 252 3.26 -9.44 5.23
C VAL A 252 2.21 -8.42 4.82
N LEU A 253 2.54 -7.14 5.00
CA LEU A 253 1.72 -6.04 4.54
C LEU A 253 2.33 -5.46 3.28
N GLN A 254 1.57 -5.45 2.18
CA GLN A 254 1.86 -4.60 1.05
C GLN A 254 1.21 -3.24 1.27
N LEU A 255 2.03 -2.22 1.14
CA LEU A 255 1.74 -0.82 1.38
C LEU A 255 1.81 -0.05 0.06
N GLN A 256 0.95 0.96 -0.13
CA GLN A 256 0.95 1.79 -1.33
C GLN A 256 0.51 3.23 -1.04
N SER A 257 1.14 4.18 -1.72
CA SER A 257 0.70 5.58 -1.80
C SER A 257 0.96 6.10 -3.20
N THR A 258 0.15 7.06 -3.62
CA THR A 258 0.20 7.67 -4.95
C THR A 258 0.32 9.19 -4.85
N VAL A 259 1.14 9.79 -5.71
CA VAL A 259 1.37 11.24 -5.72
C VAL A 259 1.42 11.71 -7.17
N ALA A 260 0.61 12.73 -7.51
CA ALA A 260 0.62 13.32 -8.86
C ALA A 260 2.03 13.82 -9.23
N MET A 261 2.43 13.63 -10.49
CA MET A 261 3.70 14.18 -11.00
C MET A 261 3.60 15.69 -11.28
N SER A 262 2.38 16.20 -11.45
CA SER A 262 2.10 17.63 -11.56
C SER A 262 1.21 18.07 -10.39
N PRO A 263 1.62 19.03 -9.55
CA PRO A 263 2.86 19.81 -9.66
C PRO A 263 4.16 19.02 -9.40
N PRO A 264 5.32 19.43 -9.96
CA PRO A 264 6.56 18.67 -9.88
C PRO A 264 7.02 18.33 -8.46
N VAL A 265 7.24 17.04 -8.22
CA VAL A 265 7.83 16.51 -6.99
C VAL A 265 9.33 16.38 -7.18
N ARG A 266 10.10 16.91 -6.22
CA ARG A 266 11.56 16.78 -6.21
C ARG A 266 11.98 15.44 -5.60
N LYS A 267 11.35 15.05 -4.50
CA LYS A 267 11.73 13.87 -3.72
C LYS A 267 10.54 13.29 -2.97
N LEU A 268 10.45 11.96 -2.94
CA LEU A 268 9.54 11.19 -2.11
C LEU A 268 10.36 10.42 -1.08
N GLU A 269 10.04 10.61 0.21
CA GLU A 269 10.70 9.91 1.31
C GLU A 269 9.69 9.00 2.02
N LEU A 270 9.83 7.69 1.89
CA LEU A 270 9.02 6.74 2.65
C LEU A 270 9.52 6.68 4.10
N ARG A 271 8.63 6.96 5.04
CA ARG A 271 8.88 7.00 6.48
C ARG A 271 7.74 6.31 7.22
N ALA A 272 7.92 6.08 8.51
CA ALA A 272 6.84 5.64 9.37
C ALA A 272 7.00 6.13 10.81
N VAL A 273 5.85 6.24 11.48
CA VAL A 273 5.79 6.27 12.94
C VAL A 273 5.47 4.85 13.41
N MET A 274 6.42 4.23 14.11
CA MET A 274 6.29 2.87 14.65
C MET A 274 6.45 2.86 16.18
N LYS A 275 5.98 1.79 16.84
CA LYS A 275 6.03 1.59 18.29
C LYS A 275 7.43 1.83 18.89
N ASP A 276 8.46 1.34 18.21
CA ASP A 276 9.83 1.33 18.70
C ASP A 276 10.72 2.34 17.96
N THR A 277 10.12 3.40 17.38
CA THR A 277 10.87 4.51 16.79
C THR A 277 11.45 5.40 17.90
N GLU A 278 12.77 5.59 17.89
CA GLU A 278 13.46 6.47 18.84
C GLU A 278 13.61 7.90 18.29
N PRO A 279 13.79 8.91 19.18
CA PRO A 279 14.18 10.26 18.78
C PRO A 279 15.51 10.26 18.01
N ALA A 280 15.68 11.24 17.12
CA ALA A 280 17.00 11.51 16.55
C ALA A 280 17.99 11.98 17.64
N ASP A 281 19.29 11.83 17.38
CA ASP A 281 20.35 12.18 18.34
C ASP A 281 20.28 13.64 18.81
N ASP A 282 19.79 14.55 17.98
CA ASP A 282 19.63 15.99 18.27
C ASP A 282 18.23 16.36 18.77
N GLU A 283 17.31 15.40 18.91
CA GLU A 283 15.92 15.61 19.26
C GLU A 283 15.64 15.22 20.72
N THR A 284 15.01 16.12 21.48
CA THR A 284 14.57 15.80 22.84
C THR A 284 13.36 14.86 22.81
N ALA A 285 13.20 13.99 23.80
CA ALA A 285 12.05 13.08 23.89
C ALA A 285 10.70 13.82 23.89
N ALA A 286 10.63 15.03 24.46
CA ALA A 286 9.42 15.86 24.43
C ALA A 286 9.10 16.35 23.02
N ARG A 287 10.12 16.81 22.29
CA ARG A 287 10.00 17.26 20.90
C ARG A 287 9.59 16.11 19.98
N PHE A 288 10.21 14.94 20.15
CA PHE A 288 9.84 13.73 19.42
C PHE A 288 8.37 13.37 19.60
N ARG A 289 7.85 13.38 20.84
CA ARG A 289 6.44 13.10 21.11
C ARG A 289 5.51 14.12 20.45
N GLU A 290 5.86 15.40 20.50
CA GLU A 290 5.07 16.46 19.88
C GLU A 290 5.05 16.34 18.34
N ARG A 291 6.22 16.13 17.72
CA ARG A 291 6.36 15.92 16.28
C ARG A 291 5.58 14.68 15.83
N THR A 292 5.75 13.56 16.52
CA THR A 292 5.05 12.31 16.24
C THR A 292 3.53 12.49 16.30
N ARG A 293 3.01 13.14 17.35
CA ARG A 293 1.58 13.45 17.44
C ARG A 293 1.12 14.35 16.30
N ALA A 294 1.89 15.38 15.96
CA ALA A 294 1.56 16.29 14.87
C ALA A 294 1.50 15.58 13.50
N VAL A 295 2.39 14.61 13.25
CA VAL A 295 2.38 13.77 12.04
C VAL A 295 1.11 12.91 12.00
N ILE A 296 0.81 12.19 13.09
CA ILE A 296 -0.38 11.32 13.17
C ILE A 296 -1.66 12.13 12.95
N ASP A 297 -1.80 13.27 13.65
CA ASP A 297 -2.97 14.15 13.54
C ASP A 297 -3.08 14.78 12.13
N ASP A 298 -1.97 15.10 11.48
CA ASP A 298 -1.97 15.63 10.10
C ASP A 298 -2.47 14.59 9.10
N LEU A 299 -1.91 13.38 9.15
CA LEU A 299 -2.23 12.28 8.23
C LEU A 299 -3.68 11.79 8.39
N ALA A 300 -4.21 11.79 9.62
CA ALA A 300 -5.59 11.40 9.89
C ALA A 300 -6.63 12.30 9.20
N ARG A 301 -6.26 13.54 8.83
CA ARG A 301 -7.14 14.47 8.10
C ARG A 301 -7.17 14.20 6.60
N CYS A 302 -6.27 13.38 6.07
CA CYS A 302 -6.24 13.04 4.66
C CYS A 302 -7.36 12.04 4.33
N GLY A 303 -8.29 12.48 3.49
CA GLY A 303 -9.31 11.61 2.89
C GLY A 303 -8.68 10.43 2.16
N ARG A 304 -9.49 9.40 1.89
CA ARG A 304 -9.03 8.20 1.17
C ARG A 304 -9.25 8.42 -0.34
N PRO A 305 -8.35 7.98 -1.21
CA PRO A 305 -8.65 7.88 -2.64
C PRO A 305 -9.74 6.82 -2.85
N VAL A 306 -10.87 7.20 -3.45
CA VAL A 306 -12.02 6.30 -3.67
C VAL A 306 -12.26 6.06 -5.15
N ASP A 307 -12.21 7.14 -5.95
CA ASP A 307 -12.58 7.11 -7.37
C ASP A 307 -11.36 7.29 -8.29
N GLN A 308 -10.25 7.80 -7.77
CA GLN A 308 -9.04 8.14 -8.52
C GLN A 308 -7.79 7.80 -7.72
N ALA A 309 -6.70 7.50 -8.43
CA ALA A 309 -5.50 6.96 -7.84
C ALA A 309 -4.83 7.87 -6.82
N ILE A 310 -4.78 9.19 -7.06
CA ILE A 310 -3.97 10.14 -6.29
C ILE A 310 -4.50 10.36 -4.87
N GLU A 311 -3.62 10.29 -3.86
CA GLU A 311 -3.99 10.61 -2.48
C GLU A 311 -4.47 12.07 -2.37
N PRO A 312 -5.69 12.35 -1.87
CA PRO A 312 -6.29 13.69 -1.93
C PRO A 312 -5.50 14.80 -1.23
N CYS A 313 -4.67 14.45 -0.24
CA CYS A 313 -3.85 15.42 0.48
C CYS A 313 -2.47 15.65 -0.15
N ALA A 314 -2.11 14.94 -1.23
CA ALA A 314 -0.88 15.12 -2.00
C ALA A 314 -0.96 16.38 -2.88
N ASP A 315 -1.18 17.52 -2.22
CA ASP A 315 -1.37 18.84 -2.83
C ASP A 315 -0.35 19.82 -2.23
N PRO A 316 0.52 20.45 -3.05
CA PRO A 316 1.52 21.39 -2.54
C PRO A 316 0.93 22.69 -1.97
N THR A 317 -0.35 22.99 -2.21
CA THR A 317 -1.05 24.14 -1.63
C THR A 317 -1.59 23.86 -0.22
N ARG A 318 -1.64 22.58 0.18
CA ARG A 318 -2.06 22.16 1.52
C ARG A 318 -1.09 22.70 2.57
N LYS A 319 -1.63 23.16 3.70
CA LYS A 319 -0.85 23.60 4.87
C LYS A 319 -0.78 22.47 5.92
N PRO A 320 0.30 21.68 5.97
CA PRO A 320 0.50 20.68 7.01
C PRO A 320 0.69 21.32 8.40
N VAL A 321 0.57 20.52 9.46
CA VAL A 321 0.87 20.99 10.82
C VAL A 321 2.34 21.42 10.92
N LEU A 322 2.61 22.71 11.18
CA LEU A 322 3.96 23.27 11.24
C LEU A 322 4.86 22.57 12.27
N ARG A 323 4.29 22.09 13.38
CA ARG A 323 4.98 21.31 14.41
C ARG A 323 5.61 20.01 13.90
N ILE A 324 5.34 19.59 12.67
CA ILE A 324 6.05 18.46 12.05
C ILE A 324 7.51 18.83 11.75
N PHE A 325 7.78 20.10 11.40
CA PHE A 325 9.05 20.54 10.80
C PHE A 325 9.92 21.41 11.72
N LEU A 326 9.48 21.68 12.95
CA LEU A 326 10.27 22.47 13.89
C LEU A 326 11.53 21.69 14.32
N PRO A 327 12.70 22.35 14.41
CA PRO A 327 13.99 21.72 14.68
C PRO A 327 14.05 21.02 16.04
N GLY A 328 15.04 20.12 16.18
CA GLY A 328 15.41 19.48 17.44
C GLY A 328 15.88 20.50 18.48
N GLY A 329 15.42 20.35 19.72
CA GLY A 329 15.61 21.31 20.80
C GLY A 329 16.76 20.99 21.74
N LYS A 330 17.90 20.49 21.27
CA LYS A 330 19.12 20.49 22.10
C LYS A 330 19.75 21.88 22.02
N SER A 331 19.71 22.63 23.12
CA SER A 331 20.62 23.76 23.30
C SER A 331 22.05 23.25 23.15
N PRO A 332 22.96 24.03 22.53
CA PRO A 332 24.38 23.70 22.58
C PRO A 332 24.78 23.57 24.06
N THR A 333 25.28 22.41 24.44
CA THR A 333 26.08 22.28 25.66
C THR A 333 27.31 23.15 25.44
N ASN A 334 27.36 24.28 26.15
CA ASN A 334 28.59 25.04 26.29
C ASN A 334 29.52 24.22 27.19
N ASP A 335 30.35 23.38 26.59
CA ASP A 335 31.61 22.92 27.17
C ASP A 335 32.76 23.38 26.27
#